data_AF-A0A0K8U4H5-F1
#
_entry.id   AF-A0A0K8U4H5-F1
#
_cell.length_a   1.000
_cell.length_b   1.000
_cell.length_c   1.000
_cell.angle_alpha   90.00
_cell.angle_beta   90.00
_cell.angle_gamma   90.00
#
_symmetry.space_group_name_H-M   'P 1'
#
loop_
_entity.id
_entity.type
_entity.pdbx_description
1 polymer ?
#
loop_
_entity_poly.entity_id
_entity_poly.type
_entity_poly.pdbx_seq_one_letter_code
_entity_poly.pdbx_strand_id
1 'polypeptide(L)'
;MDLNEKVEQLTNETAELRNEVTQLKESLTKQNQTIIRLIKEQCHLLRKYEEKKQDRNFCTQKAKQFLNIFPINSQDDLEKAEESINDENKGECIALARALLMPGSFKKNLNKILGCDVILDYNVDGRHNKKRIQDYPKILDVLFQATTREGWNYKYFLDDLRNGFKCAKNKHFKFNWAQRRKYSEQPSIKIEEVLIPFDNE
;
A
#
# COMPACT_ATOMS: atom_id res chain seq x y z
N MET A 1 65.25 39.78 27.11
CA MET A 1 64.38 38.65 27.49
C MET A 1 65.23 37.70 28.29
N ASP A 2 64.90 37.58 29.57
CA ASP A 2 65.63 36.73 30.51
C ASP A 2 65.31 35.24 30.22
N LEU A 3 66.22 34.33 30.56
CA LEU A 3 66.05 32.90 30.27
C LEU A 3 64.81 32.35 30.99
N ASN A 4 64.55 32.83 32.21
CA ASN A 4 63.37 32.49 33.00
C ASN A 4 62.06 32.94 32.34
N GLU A 5 62.07 34.10 31.70
CA GLU A 5 60.91 34.69 31.01
C GLU A 5 60.48 33.81 29.83
N LYS A 6 61.45 33.26 29.08
CA LYS A 6 61.22 32.29 28.00
C LYS A 6 60.71 30.95 28.51
N VAL A 7 61.23 30.46 29.63
CA VAL A 7 60.77 29.21 30.24
C VAL A 7 59.31 29.35 30.70
N GLU A 8 58.96 30.47 31.31
CA GLU A 8 57.60 30.77 31.74
C GLU A 8 56.62 30.87 30.55
N GLN A 9 57.03 31.52 29.46
CA GLN A 9 56.26 31.60 28.22
C GLN A 9 55.99 30.21 27.61
N LEU A 10 57.03 29.37 27.51
CA LEU A 10 56.91 28.00 27.01
C LEU A 10 56.03 27.12 27.91
N THR A 11 56.06 27.32 29.23
CA THR A 11 55.16 26.60 30.14
C THR A 11 53.70 26.99 29.97
N ASN A 12 53.41 28.28 29.70
CA ASN A 12 52.06 28.74 29.41
C ASN A 12 51.55 28.20 28.07
N GLU A 13 52.36 28.26 27.02
CA GLU A 13 52.00 27.70 25.71
C GLU A 13 51.75 26.18 25.78
N THR A 14 52.57 25.43 26.51
CA THR A 14 52.34 23.99 26.69
C THR A 14 51.09 23.68 27.51
N ALA A 15 50.71 24.55 28.45
CA ALA A 15 49.45 24.40 29.19
C ALA A 15 48.23 24.69 28.29
N GLU A 16 48.29 25.74 27.47
CA GLU A 16 47.23 26.07 26.50
C GLU A 16 47.03 24.97 25.46
N LEU A 17 48.12 24.48 24.85
CA LEU A 17 48.07 23.36 23.90
C LEU A 17 47.48 22.09 24.53
N ARG A 18 47.81 21.80 25.80
CA ARG A 18 47.20 20.66 26.51
C ARG A 18 45.70 20.83 26.71
N ASN A 19 45.24 22.05 26.98
CA ASN A 19 43.82 22.34 27.12
C ASN A 19 43.09 22.17 25.79
N GLU A 20 43.63 22.69 24.69
CA GLU A 20 43.08 22.51 23.34
C GLU A 20 42.99 21.03 22.95
N VAL A 21 44.06 20.25 23.19
CA VAL A 21 44.06 18.80 22.94
C VAL A 21 42.97 18.09 23.75
N THR A 22 42.70 18.54 24.98
CA THR A 22 41.65 17.98 25.83
C THR A 22 40.27 18.28 25.27
N GLN A 23 40.01 19.53 24.88
CA GLN A 23 38.75 19.94 24.25
C GLN A 23 38.50 19.22 22.92
N LEU A 24 39.54 19.06 22.09
CA LEU A 24 39.47 18.31 20.83
C LEU A 24 39.12 16.85 21.08
N LYS A 25 39.72 16.20 22.10
CA LYS A 25 39.37 14.83 22.48
C LYS A 25 37.92 14.72 22.92
N GLU A 26 37.42 15.63 23.75
CA GLU A 26 36.02 15.61 24.18
C GLU A 26 35.05 15.79 22.99
N SER A 27 35.35 16.73 22.09
CA SER A 27 34.56 16.96 20.88
C SER A 27 34.53 15.73 19.97
N LEU A 28 35.69 15.11 19.74
CA LEU A 28 35.81 13.88 18.96
C LEU A 28 35.02 12.72 19.60
N THR A 29 35.02 12.63 20.93
CA THR A 29 34.29 11.59 21.65
C THR A 29 32.77 11.77 21.51
N LYS A 30 32.28 13.01 21.59
CA LYS A 30 30.87 13.34 21.32
C LYS A 30 30.47 13.03 19.88
N GLN A 31 31.31 13.40 18.91
CA GLN A 31 31.05 13.09 17.50
C GLN A 31 30.97 11.57 17.26
N ASN A 32 31.89 10.79 17.83
CA ASN A 32 31.87 9.33 17.72
C ASN A 32 30.58 8.73 18.32
N GLN A 33 30.08 9.26 19.44
CA GLN A 33 28.80 8.83 20.00
C GLN A 33 27.62 9.13 19.06
N THR A 34 27.61 10.30 18.42
CA THR A 34 26.59 10.66 17.42
C THR A 34 26.64 9.74 16.20
N ILE A 35 27.84 9.44 15.68
CA ILE A 35 28.03 8.52 14.56
C ILE A 35 27.48 7.12 14.91
N ILE A 36 27.81 6.60 16.09
CA ILE A 36 27.30 5.29 16.55
C ILE A 36 25.77 5.29 16.62
N ARG A 37 25.17 6.37 17.12
CA ARG A 37 23.70 6.51 17.17
C ARG A 37 23.09 6.49 15.77
N LEU A 38 23.64 7.27 14.83
CA LEU A 38 23.16 7.32 13.44
C LEU A 38 23.30 5.96 12.73
N ILE A 39 24.41 5.25 12.93
CA ILE A 39 24.62 3.92 12.36
C ILE A 39 23.57 2.93 12.89
N LYS A 40 23.27 2.94 14.21
CA LYS A 40 22.22 2.09 14.78
C LYS A 40 20.85 2.36 14.16
N GLU A 41 20.54 3.65 13.96
CA GLU A 41 19.27 4.08 13.36
C GLU A 41 19.18 3.66 11.88
N GLN A 42 20.27 3.81 11.12
CA GLN A 42 20.35 3.32 9.74
C GLN A 42 20.22 1.80 9.65
N CYS A 43 20.89 1.03 10.50
CA CYS A 43 20.75 -0.42 10.56
C CYS A 43 19.31 -0.86 10.84
N HIS A 44 18.61 -0.15 11.73
CA HIS A 44 17.18 -0.40 12.00
C HIS A 44 16.30 -0.10 10.79
N LEU A 45 16.56 1.00 10.09
CA LEU A 45 15.84 1.36 8.86
C LEU A 45 16.08 0.37 7.73
N LEU A 46 17.32 -0.10 7.56
CA LEU A 46 17.68 -1.14 6.58
C LEU A 46 16.94 -2.45 6.86
N ARG A 47 16.92 -2.90 8.12
CA ARG A 47 16.17 -4.11 8.52
C ARG A 47 14.68 -3.99 8.18
N LYS A 48 14.06 -2.85 8.53
CA LYS A 48 12.65 -2.55 8.17
C LYS A 48 12.42 -2.51 6.65
N TYR A 49 13.42 -2.08 5.88
CA TYR A 49 13.33 -2.06 4.42
C TYR A 49 13.41 -3.48 3.84
N GLU A 50 14.30 -4.32 4.36
CA GLU A 50 14.42 -5.72 3.96
C GLU A 50 13.16 -6.53 4.29
N GLU A 51 12.58 -6.36 5.47
CA GLU A 51 11.28 -6.96 5.85
C GLU A 51 10.19 -6.61 4.82
N LYS A 52 10.08 -5.33 4.45
CA LYS A 52 9.13 -4.86 3.41
C LYS A 52 9.46 -5.37 2.01
N LYS A 53 10.72 -5.68 1.71
CA LYS A 53 11.16 -6.17 0.39
C LYS A 53 10.92 -7.66 0.26
N GLN A 54 11.11 -8.46 1.32
CA GLN A 54 10.75 -9.88 1.33
C GLN A 54 9.26 -10.08 1.07
N ASP A 55 8.38 -9.26 1.65
CA ASP A 55 6.95 -9.25 1.34
C ASP A 55 6.63 -9.04 -0.15
N ARG A 56 7.49 -8.32 -0.89
CA ARG A 56 7.30 -8.08 -2.33
C ARG A 56 7.90 -9.18 -3.21
N ASN A 57 9.06 -9.73 -2.83
CA ASN A 57 9.83 -10.64 -3.68
C ASN A 57 9.33 -12.10 -3.64
N PHE A 58 8.67 -12.53 -2.56
CA PHE A 58 8.07 -13.88 -2.46
C PHE A 58 6.98 -14.15 -3.53
N CYS A 59 6.51 -13.10 -4.21
CA CYS A 59 5.40 -13.10 -5.17
C CYS A 59 5.80 -13.36 -6.65
N THR A 60 7.05 -13.70 -6.97
CA THR A 60 7.53 -13.54 -8.38
C THR A 60 7.56 -14.78 -9.27
N GLN A 61 7.53 -16.01 -8.73
CA GLN A 61 7.61 -17.22 -9.58
C GLN A 61 6.42 -18.18 -9.47
N LYS A 62 5.96 -18.57 -8.27
CA LYS A 62 4.74 -19.41 -8.14
C LYS A 62 3.43 -18.60 -8.13
N ALA A 63 3.42 -17.43 -7.48
CA ALA A 63 2.26 -16.54 -7.44
C ALA A 63 1.84 -15.98 -8.82
N LYS A 64 2.67 -16.12 -9.88
CA LYS A 64 2.26 -15.79 -11.25
C LYS A 64 1.08 -16.62 -11.76
N GLN A 65 0.95 -17.86 -11.29
CA GLN A 65 -0.19 -18.72 -11.65
C GLN A 65 -1.49 -18.24 -10.99
N PHE A 66 -1.38 -17.61 -9.82
CA PHE A 66 -2.49 -17.09 -9.03
C PHE A 66 -2.78 -15.60 -9.29
N LEU A 67 -1.91 -14.88 -10.02
CA LEU A 67 -2.16 -13.50 -10.45
C LEU A 67 -3.45 -13.37 -11.27
N ASN A 68 -3.82 -14.42 -12.01
CA ASN A 68 -5.05 -14.43 -12.82
C ASN A 68 -6.33 -14.53 -11.98
N ILE A 69 -6.24 -14.81 -10.67
CA ILE A 69 -7.41 -14.87 -9.79
C ILE A 69 -7.96 -13.46 -9.51
N PHE A 70 -7.10 -12.43 -9.52
CA PHE A 70 -7.52 -11.06 -9.19
C PHE A 70 -7.29 -10.10 -10.37
N PRO A 71 -8.20 -9.13 -10.61
CA PRO A 71 -9.47 -8.93 -9.92
C PRO A 71 -10.56 -9.91 -10.38
N ILE A 72 -11.38 -10.40 -9.44
CA ILE A 72 -12.51 -11.29 -9.71
C ILE A 72 -13.66 -10.46 -10.28
N ASN A 73 -13.95 -10.59 -11.58
CA ASN A 73 -14.90 -9.71 -12.26
C ASN A 73 -16.30 -10.30 -12.39
N SER A 74 -16.45 -11.63 -12.33
CA SER A 74 -17.75 -12.30 -12.47
C SER A 74 -18.05 -13.24 -11.30
N GLN A 75 -19.30 -13.69 -11.20
CA GLN A 75 -19.69 -14.73 -10.24
C GLN A 75 -18.98 -16.06 -10.53
N ASP A 76 -18.88 -16.45 -11.80
CA ASP A 76 -18.23 -17.69 -12.24
C ASP A 76 -16.75 -17.70 -11.85
N ASP A 77 -16.07 -16.56 -11.98
CA ASP A 77 -14.69 -16.41 -11.49
C ASP A 77 -14.59 -16.56 -9.97
N LEU A 78 -15.63 -16.14 -9.24
CA LEU A 78 -15.68 -16.19 -7.78
C LEU A 78 -15.89 -17.63 -7.28
N GLU A 79 -16.71 -18.41 -7.98
CA GLU A 79 -16.90 -19.84 -7.74
C GLU A 79 -15.62 -20.64 -8.07
N LYS A 80 -15.02 -20.38 -9.23
CA LYS A 80 -13.73 -20.98 -9.62
C LYS A 80 -12.61 -20.66 -8.63
N ALA A 81 -12.55 -19.41 -8.16
CA ALA A 81 -11.57 -19.00 -7.16
C ALA A 81 -11.75 -19.78 -5.85
N GLU A 82 -12.99 -19.92 -5.36
CA GLU A 82 -13.30 -20.69 -4.14
C GLU A 82 -12.96 -22.19 -4.28
N GLU A 83 -13.20 -22.79 -5.44
CA GLU A 83 -12.82 -24.17 -5.73
C GLU A 83 -11.31 -24.35 -5.81
N SER A 84 -10.62 -23.40 -6.44
CA SER A 84 -9.17 -23.45 -6.64
C SER A 84 -8.38 -23.33 -5.34
N ILE A 85 -8.90 -22.61 -4.34
CA ILE A 85 -8.18 -22.40 -3.06
C ILE A 85 -8.16 -23.71 -2.26
N ASN A 86 -6.95 -24.18 -1.97
CA ASN A 86 -6.65 -25.35 -1.16
C ASN A 86 -5.57 -25.02 -0.11
N ASP A 87 -5.34 -25.89 0.86
CA ASP A 87 -4.39 -25.58 1.95
C ASP A 87 -2.94 -25.42 1.48
N GLU A 88 -2.58 -26.00 0.32
CA GLU A 88 -1.25 -25.89 -0.26
C GLU A 88 -0.99 -24.53 -0.91
N ASN A 89 -1.99 -23.94 -1.58
CA ASN A 89 -1.88 -22.66 -2.29
C ASN A 89 -2.31 -21.45 -1.45
N LYS A 90 -3.01 -21.69 -0.34
CA LYS A 90 -3.55 -20.66 0.56
C LYS A 90 -2.51 -19.62 0.97
N GLY A 91 -1.29 -20.06 1.32
CA GLY A 91 -0.21 -19.15 1.70
C GLY A 91 0.18 -18.18 0.59
N GLU A 92 0.23 -18.64 -0.66
CA GLU A 92 0.55 -17.82 -1.83
C GLU A 92 -0.60 -16.85 -2.15
N CYS A 93 -1.84 -17.31 -2.07
CA CYS A 93 -3.04 -16.48 -2.23
C CYS A 93 -3.10 -15.36 -1.18
N ILE A 94 -2.75 -15.65 0.08
CA ILE A 94 -2.67 -14.65 1.16
C ILE A 94 -1.59 -13.62 0.86
N ALA A 95 -0.39 -14.06 0.45
CA ALA A 95 0.70 -13.16 0.10
C ALA A 95 0.32 -12.25 -1.07
N LEU A 96 -0.34 -12.79 -2.10
CA LEU A 96 -0.83 -12.03 -3.25
C LEU A 96 -1.91 -11.02 -2.84
N ALA A 97 -2.91 -11.44 -2.07
CA ALA A 97 -3.96 -10.57 -1.57
C ALA A 97 -3.37 -9.45 -0.70
N ARG A 98 -2.39 -9.77 0.16
CA ARG A 98 -1.67 -8.77 0.97
C ARG A 98 -0.91 -7.78 0.09
N ALA A 99 -0.23 -8.24 -0.96
CA ALA A 99 0.49 -7.37 -1.90
C ALA A 99 -0.44 -6.45 -2.73
N LEU A 100 -1.68 -6.88 -3.02
CA LEU A 100 -2.67 -6.06 -3.70
C LEU A 100 -3.31 -5.03 -2.76
N LEU A 101 -3.53 -5.42 -1.50
CA LEU A 101 -4.12 -4.58 -0.47
C LEU A 101 -3.13 -3.58 0.15
N MET A 102 -1.81 -3.85 0.10
CA MET A 102 -0.74 -3.04 0.69
C MET A 102 0.32 -2.59 -0.34
N PRO A 103 0.83 -1.34 -0.28
CA PRO A 103 0.55 -0.30 0.70
C PRO A 103 -0.79 0.39 0.41
N GLY A 104 -1.61 0.52 1.45
CA GLY A 104 -2.90 1.22 1.34
C GLY A 104 -3.88 0.77 2.42
N SER A 105 -5.11 1.26 2.32
CA SER A 105 -6.21 0.80 3.18
C SER A 105 -7.07 -0.20 2.41
N PHE A 106 -7.50 -1.26 3.08
CA PHE A 106 -8.40 -2.28 2.54
C PHE A 106 -9.54 -1.68 1.70
N LYS A 107 -10.25 -0.70 2.26
CA LYS A 107 -11.35 0.03 1.59
C LYS A 107 -11.01 0.68 0.24
N LYS A 108 -9.76 1.10 0.03
CA LYS A 108 -9.32 1.78 -1.21
C LYS A 108 -8.86 0.78 -2.26
N ASN A 109 -8.30 -0.33 -1.81
CA ASN A 109 -7.71 -1.36 -2.67
C ASN A 109 -8.66 -2.53 -2.92
N LEU A 110 -9.87 -2.54 -2.36
CA LEU A 110 -10.87 -3.58 -2.62
C LEU A 110 -11.14 -3.79 -4.11
N ASN A 111 -11.15 -2.72 -4.92
CA ASN A 111 -11.34 -2.80 -6.38
C ASN A 111 -10.20 -3.53 -7.13
N LYS A 112 -9.07 -3.80 -6.46
CA LYS A 112 -7.96 -4.60 -7.02
C LYS A 112 -8.17 -6.09 -6.79
N ILE A 113 -9.02 -6.46 -5.84
CA ILE A 113 -9.38 -7.84 -5.50
C ILE A 113 -10.70 -8.21 -6.18
N LEU A 114 -11.72 -7.38 -6.01
CA LEU A 114 -13.05 -7.60 -6.58
C LEU A 114 -13.30 -6.57 -7.69
N GLY A 115 -13.73 -7.04 -8.85
CA GLY A 115 -14.16 -6.22 -9.97
C GLY A 115 -15.40 -5.40 -9.64
N CYS A 116 -15.67 -4.37 -10.45
CA CYS A 116 -16.82 -3.49 -10.25
C CYS A 116 -18.14 -4.25 -10.25
N ASP A 117 -18.31 -5.24 -11.12
CA ASP A 117 -19.57 -5.98 -11.27
C ASP A 117 -19.86 -6.81 -10.01
N VAL A 118 -18.88 -7.57 -9.52
CA VAL A 118 -18.96 -8.27 -8.23
C VAL A 118 -19.22 -7.29 -7.09
N ILE A 119 -18.53 -6.14 -7.05
CA ILE A 119 -18.75 -5.13 -6.00
C ILE A 119 -20.20 -4.66 -6.00
N LEU A 120 -20.81 -4.45 -7.17
CA LEU A 120 -22.18 -3.95 -7.28
C LEU A 120 -23.22 -5.01 -6.90
N ASP A 121 -23.00 -6.26 -7.32
CA ASP A 121 -23.94 -7.38 -7.18
C ASP A 121 -23.88 -8.06 -5.81
N TYR A 122 -22.76 -7.93 -5.10
CA TYR A 122 -22.55 -8.56 -3.80
C TYR A 122 -22.58 -7.56 -2.64
N ASN A 123 -22.90 -8.06 -1.45
CA ASN A 123 -22.63 -7.40 -0.18
C ASN A 123 -22.23 -8.44 0.88
N VAL A 124 -21.88 -7.97 2.07
CA VAL A 124 -21.41 -8.83 3.16
C VAL A 124 -22.51 -9.76 3.66
N ASP A 125 -23.75 -9.29 3.75
CA ASP A 125 -24.83 -9.97 4.46
C ASP A 125 -25.94 -10.55 3.54
N GLY A 126 -25.87 -10.37 2.22
CA GLY A 126 -26.88 -10.87 1.26
C GLY A 126 -28.18 -10.05 1.14
N ARG A 127 -28.19 -8.77 1.54
CA ARG A 127 -29.42 -7.95 1.61
C ARG A 127 -29.71 -7.15 0.34
N HIS A 128 -30.97 -6.77 0.14
CA HIS A 128 -31.43 -5.90 -0.96
C HIS A 128 -31.16 -6.45 -2.37
N ASN A 129 -31.57 -7.70 -2.63
CA ASN A 129 -31.35 -8.39 -3.91
C ASN A 129 -29.87 -8.50 -4.32
N LYS A 130 -28.96 -8.48 -3.34
CA LYS A 130 -27.52 -8.68 -3.55
C LYS A 130 -27.11 -10.02 -2.99
N LYS A 131 -26.16 -10.65 -3.66
CA LYS A 131 -25.59 -11.93 -3.24
C LYS A 131 -24.67 -11.73 -2.04
N ARG A 132 -24.51 -12.77 -1.24
CA ARG A 132 -23.74 -12.74 0.01
C ARG A 132 -22.31 -13.20 -0.25
N ILE A 133 -21.33 -12.31 -0.02
CA ILE A 133 -19.91 -12.66 -0.18
C ILE A 133 -19.43 -13.64 0.90
N GLN A 134 -20.14 -13.73 2.02
CA GLN A 134 -19.87 -14.69 3.09
C GLN A 134 -20.12 -16.14 2.71
N ASP A 135 -20.76 -16.39 1.57
CA ASP A 135 -20.96 -17.75 1.06
C ASP A 135 -19.66 -18.32 0.45
N TYR A 136 -18.58 -17.52 0.36
CA TYR A 136 -17.25 -17.91 -0.12
C TYR A 136 -16.22 -17.86 1.03
N PRO A 137 -16.23 -18.86 1.93
CA PRO A 137 -15.44 -18.85 3.15
C PRO A 137 -13.93 -18.90 2.90
N LYS A 138 -13.44 -19.61 1.88
CA LYS A 138 -12.00 -19.71 1.61
C LYS A 138 -11.45 -18.38 1.11
N ILE A 139 -12.16 -17.71 0.19
CA ILE A 139 -11.79 -16.36 -0.25
C ILE A 139 -11.78 -15.39 0.93
N LEU A 140 -12.81 -15.43 1.79
CA LEU A 140 -12.86 -14.58 2.98
C LEU A 140 -11.73 -14.85 3.97
N ASP A 141 -11.37 -16.12 4.17
CA ASP A 141 -10.27 -16.49 5.05
C ASP A 141 -8.92 -16.00 4.50
N VAL A 142 -8.69 -16.13 3.20
CA VAL A 142 -7.51 -15.55 2.53
C VAL A 142 -7.44 -14.04 2.75
N LEU A 143 -8.56 -13.32 2.57
CA LEU A 143 -8.62 -11.87 2.78
C LEU A 143 -8.46 -11.48 4.25
N PHE A 144 -9.01 -12.27 5.17
CA PHE A 144 -8.86 -12.06 6.60
C PHE A 144 -7.38 -12.17 6.99
N GLN A 145 -6.72 -13.27 6.62
CA GLN A 145 -5.30 -13.51 6.91
C GLN A 145 -4.38 -12.49 6.23
N ALA A 146 -4.73 -12.04 5.02
CA ALA A 146 -4.00 -10.99 4.32
C ALA A 146 -4.03 -9.65 5.09
N THR A 147 -5.12 -9.39 5.83
CA THR A 147 -5.36 -8.15 6.58
C THR A 147 -5.13 -8.25 8.09
N THR A 148 -4.80 -9.44 8.60
CA THR A 148 -4.56 -9.67 10.03
C THR A 148 -3.42 -8.78 10.54
N ARG A 149 -3.68 -8.12 11.66
CA ARG A 149 -2.76 -7.27 12.42
C ARG A 149 -2.96 -7.50 13.91
N GLU A 150 -2.05 -7.01 14.73
CA GLU A 150 -2.16 -7.15 16.19
C GLU A 150 -3.50 -6.58 16.70
N GLY A 151 -4.22 -7.35 17.52
CA GLY A 151 -5.57 -6.98 18.01
C GLY A 151 -6.71 -7.08 16.98
N TRP A 152 -6.44 -7.58 15.78
CA TRP A 152 -7.45 -7.75 14.74
C TRP A 152 -8.32 -8.98 14.98
N ASN A 153 -9.64 -8.81 14.98
CA ASN A 153 -10.59 -9.91 15.07
C ASN A 153 -11.46 -9.97 13.81
N TYR A 154 -12.15 -11.10 13.64
CA TYR A 154 -12.98 -11.33 12.46
C TYR A 154 -14.15 -10.33 12.35
N LYS A 155 -14.67 -9.84 13.48
CA LYS A 155 -15.73 -8.82 13.49
C LYS A 155 -15.26 -7.50 12.89
N TYR A 156 -14.08 -7.01 13.28
CA TYR A 156 -13.48 -5.80 12.72
C TYR A 156 -13.15 -5.97 11.23
N PHE A 157 -12.72 -7.16 10.82
CA PHE A 157 -12.55 -7.47 9.40
C PHE A 157 -13.85 -7.36 8.61
N LEU A 158 -14.95 -7.96 9.09
CA LEU A 158 -16.25 -7.87 8.42
C LEU A 158 -16.76 -6.42 8.35
N ASP A 159 -16.54 -5.62 9.39
CA ASP A 159 -16.90 -4.20 9.37
C ASP A 159 -16.06 -3.40 8.38
N ASP A 160 -14.75 -3.66 8.28
CA ASP A 160 -13.89 -3.03 7.27
C ASP A 160 -14.25 -3.50 5.85
N LEU A 161 -14.69 -4.75 5.68
CA LEU A 161 -15.23 -5.27 4.44
C LEU A 161 -16.51 -4.56 4.02
N ARG A 162 -17.48 -4.40 4.95
CA ARG A 162 -18.71 -3.62 4.72
C ARG A 162 -18.38 -2.19 4.29
N ASN A 163 -17.45 -1.55 5.00
CA ASN A 163 -16.97 -0.21 4.67
C ASN A 163 -16.29 -0.16 3.30
N GLY A 164 -15.50 -1.17 2.94
CA GLY A 164 -14.89 -1.33 1.63
C GLY A 164 -15.91 -1.38 0.51
N PHE A 165 -16.92 -2.25 0.62
CA PHE A 165 -18.02 -2.32 -0.36
C PHE A 165 -18.77 -0.98 -0.47
N LYS A 166 -19.07 -0.33 0.66
CA LYS A 166 -19.73 0.99 0.67
C LYS A 166 -18.88 2.05 -0.04
N CYS A 167 -17.59 2.12 0.27
CA CYS A 167 -16.66 3.06 -0.36
C CYS A 167 -16.53 2.80 -1.87
N ALA A 168 -16.40 1.55 -2.28
CA ALA A 168 -16.27 1.17 -3.68
C ALA A 168 -17.53 1.52 -4.49
N LYS A 169 -18.72 1.17 -3.97
CA LYS A 169 -20.02 1.54 -4.56
C LYS A 169 -20.18 3.05 -4.67
N ASN A 170 -19.90 3.78 -3.59
CA ASN A 170 -20.00 5.24 -3.59
C ASN A 170 -19.05 5.87 -4.61
N LYS A 171 -17.84 5.34 -4.76
CA LYS A 171 -16.87 5.79 -5.77
C LYS A 171 -17.42 5.57 -7.18
N HIS A 172 -17.97 4.39 -7.46
CA HIS A 172 -18.57 4.04 -8.75
C HIS A 172 -19.76 4.96 -9.08
N PHE A 173 -20.71 5.12 -8.16
CA PHE A 173 -21.87 5.98 -8.41
C PHE A 173 -21.51 7.46 -8.55
N LYS A 174 -20.57 7.98 -7.75
CA LYS A 174 -20.07 9.36 -7.91
C LYS A 174 -19.38 9.56 -9.25
N PHE A 175 -18.59 8.59 -9.70
CA PHE A 175 -17.95 8.63 -11.01
C PHE A 175 -19.01 8.68 -12.13
N ASN A 176 -19.97 7.77 -12.14
CA ASN A 176 -21.04 7.74 -13.15
C ASN A 176 -21.89 9.02 -13.14
N TRP A 177 -22.21 9.56 -11.96
CA TRP A 177 -22.93 10.82 -11.85
C TRP A 177 -22.13 11.98 -12.45
N ALA A 178 -20.83 12.07 -12.15
CA ALA A 178 -19.96 13.09 -12.71
C ALA A 178 -19.83 12.96 -14.24
N GLN A 179 -19.77 11.74 -14.77
CA GLN A 179 -19.77 11.51 -16.22
C GLN A 179 -21.07 11.99 -16.87
N ARG A 180 -22.23 11.62 -16.31
CA ARG A 180 -23.55 12.05 -16.84
C ARG A 180 -23.69 13.58 -16.89
N ARG A 181 -23.19 14.28 -15.87
CA ARG A 181 -23.17 15.75 -15.85
C ARG A 181 -22.30 16.35 -16.94
N LYS A 182 -21.11 15.81 -17.17
CA LYS A 182 -20.22 16.27 -18.25
C LYS A 182 -20.87 16.11 -19.62
N TYR A 183 -21.59 15.01 -19.85
CA TYR A 183 -22.31 14.80 -21.11
C TYR A 183 -23.55 15.68 -21.24
N SER A 184 -24.25 16.03 -20.15
CA SER A 184 -25.40 16.95 -20.24
C SER A 184 -24.98 18.42 -20.39
N GLU A 185 -23.76 18.77 -20.00
CA GLU A 185 -23.18 20.12 -20.13
C GLU A 185 -22.45 20.33 -21.47
N GLN A 186 -22.24 19.28 -22.28
CA GLN A 186 -21.79 19.42 -23.66
C GLN A 186 -23.00 19.74 -24.56
N PRO A 187 -23.01 20.88 -25.29
CA PRO A 187 -24.07 21.16 -26.25
C PRO A 187 -24.07 20.05 -27.29
N SER A 188 -25.21 19.41 -27.48
CA SER A 188 -25.44 18.53 -28.62
C SER A 188 -25.05 19.26 -29.88
N ILE A 189 -24.00 18.78 -30.57
CA ILE A 189 -23.71 19.21 -31.92
C ILE A 189 -24.96 18.87 -32.72
N LYS A 190 -25.77 19.88 -33.05
CA LYS A 190 -26.82 19.74 -34.03
C LYS A 190 -26.13 19.35 -35.32
N ILE A 191 -26.27 18.08 -35.70
CA ILE A 191 -25.98 17.66 -37.07
C ILE A 191 -27.10 18.30 -37.89
N GLU A 192 -26.96 19.59 -38.20
CA GLU A 192 -27.75 20.23 -39.25
C GLU A 192 -27.32 19.56 -40.55
N GLU A 193 -28.26 18.76 -41.07
CA GLU A 193 -28.44 18.33 -42.45
C GLU A 193 -27.41 18.89 -43.44
N VAL A 194 -26.32 18.15 -43.62
CA VAL A 194 -25.60 18.20 -44.89
C VAL A 194 -26.37 17.29 -45.87
N LEU A 195 -27.51 17.80 -46.34
CA LEU A 195 -28.14 17.34 -47.56
C LEU A 195 -27.19 17.72 -48.70
N ILE A 196 -26.29 16.81 -49.06
CA ILE A 196 -25.58 16.87 -50.34
C ILE A 196 -26.65 16.50 -51.39
N PRO A 197 -27.02 17.38 -52.32
CA PRO A 197 -27.82 16.98 -53.46
C PRO A 197 -26.99 15.96 -54.25
N PHE A 198 -27.49 14.73 -54.36
CA PHE A 198 -27.03 13.82 -55.39
C PHE A 198 -27.57 14.37 -56.71
N ASP A 199 -26.73 15.09 -57.43
CA ASP A 199 -26.94 15.34 -58.86
C ASP A 199 -26.90 13.99 -59.57
N ASN A 200 -28.06 13.54 -60.04
CA ASN A 200 -28.19 12.46 -61.01
C ASN A 200 -28.20 13.09 -62.41
N GLU A 201 -27.23 12.66 -63.23
CA GLU A 201 -27.10 12.81 -64.69
C GLU A 201 -26.71 14.19 -65.25
#